data_AF-A0A7S2AVH2-F1
#
_entry.id   AF-A0A7S2AVH2-F1
#
_cell.length_a   1.000
_cell.length_b   1.000
_cell.length_c   1.000
_cell.angle_alpha   90.00
_cell.angle_beta   90.00
_cell.angle_gamma   90.00
#
_symmetry.space_group_name_H-M   'P 1'
#
loop_
_entity.id
_entity.type
_entity.pdbx_description
1 polymer ?
#
loop_
_entity_poly.entity_id
_entity_poly.type
_entity_poly.pdbx_seq_one_letter_code
_entity_poly.pdbx_strand_id
1 'polypeptide(L)'
;IKRMGQPQHIVVSKFSDSDYLKRLEGCIQFGNPMLIENIGEETDPAVEPVLLRQTFKKGSALMIKLGEAVVEYQKDFRFYLTTKFRNPHYLPEVAVKVTLLNFMITHVGLQDQLLNIVVE
;
A
#
# COMPACT_ATOMS: atom_id res chain seq x y z
N ILE A 1 2.20 9.69 -6.16
CA ILE A 1 2.91 8.48 -5.66
C ILE A 1 4.01 8.02 -6.63
N LYS A 2 3.70 7.54 -7.85
CA LYS A 2 4.74 7.08 -8.81
C LYS A 2 5.82 8.12 -9.16
N ARG A 3 5.45 9.41 -9.34
CA ARG A 3 6.43 10.51 -9.50
C ARG A 3 7.24 10.83 -8.22
N MET A 4 6.66 10.60 -7.04
CA MET A 4 7.31 10.94 -5.75
C MET A 4 8.38 9.93 -5.35
N GLY A 5 8.26 8.67 -5.76
CA GLY A 5 9.24 7.62 -5.49
C GLY A 5 10.25 7.38 -6.61
N GLN A 6 10.40 8.31 -7.56
CA GLN A 6 11.43 8.22 -8.60
C GLN A 6 12.87 8.01 -8.08
N PRO A 7 13.28 8.43 -6.87
CA PRO A 7 14.61 8.11 -6.35
C PRO A 7 14.75 6.67 -5.80
N GLN A 8 13.66 5.94 -5.54
CA GLN A 8 13.67 4.67 -4.79
C GLN A 8 13.10 3.45 -5.54
N HIS A 9 12.92 3.51 -6.86
CA HIS A 9 12.38 2.41 -7.69
C HIS A 9 11.17 1.69 -7.04
N ILE A 10 10.01 2.37 -7.00
CA ILE A 10 8.77 1.76 -6.50
C ILE A 10 8.41 0.53 -7.34
N VAL A 11 8.23 -0.61 -6.68
CA VAL A 11 7.72 -1.84 -7.28
C VAL A 11 6.20 -1.75 -7.38
N VAL A 12 5.64 -1.93 -8.57
CA VAL A 12 4.20 -1.82 -8.82
C VAL A 12 3.64 -3.19 -9.18
N SER A 13 2.53 -3.60 -8.55
CA SER A 13 1.84 -4.87 -8.82
C SER A 13 0.33 -4.75 -8.62
N LYS A 14 -0.41 -5.83 -8.89
CA LYS A 14 -1.83 -6.01 -8.60
C LYS A 14 -2.04 -7.30 -7.80
N PHE A 15 -3.13 -7.38 -7.04
CA PHE A 15 -3.50 -8.65 -6.36
C PHE A 15 -3.82 -9.79 -7.32
N SER A 16 -4.16 -9.48 -8.59
CA SER A 16 -4.34 -10.48 -9.63
C SER A 16 -3.05 -11.17 -10.08
N ASP A 17 -1.89 -10.58 -9.77
CA ASP A 17 -0.61 -11.11 -10.22
C ASP A 17 -0.21 -12.30 -9.34
N SER A 18 -0.04 -13.48 -9.91
CA SER A 18 0.25 -14.70 -9.14
C SER A 18 1.57 -14.65 -8.35
N ASP A 19 2.48 -13.75 -8.70
CA ASP A 19 3.77 -13.53 -8.07
C ASP A 19 3.79 -12.33 -7.11
N TYR A 20 2.66 -11.66 -6.86
CA TYR A 20 2.63 -10.45 -6.03
C TYR A 20 3.15 -10.68 -4.61
N LEU A 21 2.82 -11.81 -3.98
CA LEU A 21 3.30 -12.18 -2.64
C LEU A 21 4.82 -12.29 -2.61
N LYS A 22 5.42 -12.97 -3.59
CA LYS A 22 6.89 -13.09 -3.70
C LYS A 22 7.56 -11.74 -3.91
N ARG A 23 6.96 -10.86 -4.72
CA ARG A 23 7.44 -9.49 -4.90
C ARG A 23 7.36 -8.69 -3.60
N LEU A 24 6.27 -8.84 -2.85
CA LEU A 24 6.06 -8.20 -1.56
C LEU A 24 7.07 -8.68 -0.52
N GLU A 25 7.34 -9.98 -0.44
CA GLU A 25 8.39 -10.55 0.41
C GLU A 25 9.75 -9.90 0.12
N GLY A 26 10.15 -9.85 -1.16
CA GLY A 26 11.39 -9.20 -1.56
C GLY A 26 11.42 -7.72 -1.20
N CYS A 27 10.33 -6.98 -1.43
CA CYS A 27 10.26 -5.57 -1.09
C CYS A 27 10.39 -5.32 0.42
N ILE A 28 9.77 -6.16 1.25
CA ILE A 28 9.87 -6.09 2.71
C ILE A 28 11.31 -6.37 3.18
N GLN A 29 11.97 -7.37 2.60
CA GLN A 29 13.35 -7.74 2.95
C GLN A 29 14.39 -6.71 2.52
N PHE A 30 14.21 -6.09 1.36
CA PHE A 30 15.14 -5.09 0.81
C PHE A 30 14.76 -3.65 1.18
N GLY A 31 13.62 -3.42 1.84
CA GLY A 31 13.14 -2.08 2.19
C GLY A 31 12.62 -1.27 1.00
N ASN A 32 12.37 -1.91 -0.15
CA ASN A 32 11.92 -1.24 -1.36
C ASN A 32 10.42 -0.87 -1.24
N PRO A 33 10.02 0.35 -1.62
CA PRO A 33 8.62 0.72 -1.58
C PRO A 33 7.81 -0.08 -2.62
N MET A 34 6.65 -0.61 -2.21
CA MET A 34 5.74 -1.33 -3.10
C MET A 34 4.37 -0.66 -3.18
N LEU A 35 3.80 -0.61 -4.38
CA LEU A 35 2.47 -0.09 -4.68
C LEU A 35 1.59 -1.19 -5.28
N ILE A 36 0.46 -1.47 -4.65
CA ILE A 36 -0.61 -2.28 -5.23
C ILE A 36 -1.68 -1.38 -5.85
N GLU A 37 -1.99 -1.60 -7.12
CA GLU A 37 -2.98 -0.82 -7.87
C GLU A 37 -4.30 -1.57 -8.11
N ASN A 38 -5.39 -0.80 -8.16
CA ASN A 38 -6.74 -1.26 -8.49
C ASN A 38 -7.23 -2.38 -7.57
N ILE A 39 -7.07 -2.18 -6.26
CA ILE A 39 -7.58 -3.12 -5.26
C ILE A 39 -9.11 -3.19 -5.38
N GLY A 40 -9.61 -4.42 -5.40
CA GLY A 40 -11.04 -4.75 -5.41
C GLY A 40 -11.74 -4.43 -4.10
N GLU A 41 -12.97 -4.94 -3.94
CA GLU A 41 -13.69 -4.87 -2.67
C GLU A 41 -13.09 -5.81 -1.61
N GLU A 42 -12.52 -6.93 -2.07
CA GLU A 42 -11.82 -7.90 -1.22
C GLU A 42 -10.30 -7.68 -1.29
N THR A 43 -9.68 -7.54 -0.12
CA THR A 43 -8.22 -7.60 0.05
C THR A 43 -7.81 -9.01 0.44
N ASP A 44 -6.69 -9.49 -0.12
CA ASP A 44 -6.14 -10.78 0.24
C ASP A 44 -5.75 -10.83 1.74
N PRO A 45 -6.28 -11.77 2.54
CA PRO A 45 -5.90 -11.92 3.95
C PRO A 45 -4.39 -12.09 4.18
N ALA A 46 -3.65 -12.59 3.19
CA ALA A 46 -2.21 -12.76 3.29
C ALA A 46 -1.44 -11.44 3.48
N VAL A 47 -2.00 -10.29 3.07
CA VAL A 47 -1.37 -8.96 3.25
C VAL A 47 -1.82 -8.23 4.51
N GLU A 48 -2.83 -8.75 5.21
CA GLU A 48 -3.36 -8.14 6.44
C GLU A 48 -2.28 -7.90 7.52
N PRO A 49 -1.33 -8.82 7.78
CA PRO A 49 -0.24 -8.56 8.73
C PRO A 49 0.61 -7.35 8.36
N VAL A 50 0.82 -7.08 7.06
CA VAL A 50 1.60 -5.94 6.55
C VAL A 50 0.84 -4.64 6.78
N LEU A 51 -0.47 -4.64 6.52
CA LEU A 51 -1.34 -3.49 6.77
C LEU A 51 -1.38 -3.14 8.26
N LEU A 52 -1.53 -4.15 9.10
CA LEU A 52 -1.59 -3.99 10.55
C LEU A 52 -0.22 -3.80 11.20
N ARG A 53 0.88 -3.86 10.42
CA ARG A 53 2.27 -3.87 10.91
C ARG A 53 2.47 -4.87 12.05
N GLN A 54 1.91 -6.07 11.90
CA GLN A 54 2.03 -7.18 12.87
C GLN A 54 3.42 -7.82 12.82
N THR A 55 4.43 -7.05 13.21
CA THR A 55 5.81 -7.50 13.29
C THR A 55 6.11 -8.08 14.67
N PHE A 56 6.96 -9.10 14.73
CA PHE A 56 7.45 -9.69 15.97
C PHE A 56 8.98 -9.75 15.95
N LYS A 57 9.61 -9.71 17.12
CA LYS A 57 11.06 -9.85 17.23
C LYS A 57 11.44 -11.34 17.26
N LYS A 58 12.40 -11.73 16.43
CA LYS A 58 13.04 -13.05 16.48
C LYS A 58 14.55 -12.83 16.62
N GLY A 59 15.07 -12.95 17.83
CA GLY A 59 16.44 -12.53 18.14
C GLY A 59 16.58 -11.00 18.05
N SER A 60 17.55 -10.53 17.27
CA SER A 60 17.77 -9.09 17.02
C SER A 60 16.98 -8.53 15.83
N ALA A 61 16.45 -9.40 14.95
CA ALA A 61 15.74 -9.01 13.75
C ALA A 61 14.23 -8.82 13.99
N LEU A 62 13.64 -7.87 13.26
CA LEU A 62 12.19 -7.68 13.18
C LEU A 62 11.67 -8.58 12.07
N MET A 63 10.64 -9.39 12.34
CA MET A 63 10.07 -10.32 11.37
C MET A 63 8.58 -10.03 11.20
N ILE A 64 8.02 -10.41 10.06
CA ILE A 64 6.58 -10.36 9.78
C ILE A 64 6.15 -11.67 9.11
N LYS A 65 4.94 -12.13 9.43
CA LYS A 65 4.34 -13.31 8.78
C LYS A 65 3.52 -12.85 7.57
N LEU A 66 3.78 -13.40 6.40
CA LEU A 66 3.06 -13.13 5.16
C LEU A 66 2.56 -14.47 4.59
N GLY A 67 1.25 -14.72 4.68
CA GLY A 67 0.71 -16.05 4.42
C GLY A 67 1.40 -17.11 5.28
N GLU A 68 2.04 -18.11 4.67
CA GLU A 68 2.82 -19.14 5.36
C GLU A 68 4.31 -18.78 5.54
N ALA A 69 4.80 -17.70 4.90
CA ALA A 69 6.18 -17.28 4.97
C ALA A 69 6.45 -16.35 6.17
N VAL A 70 7.66 -16.42 6.72
CA VAL A 70 8.15 -15.48 7.73
C VAL A 70 9.35 -14.76 7.14
N VAL A 71 9.24 -13.44 6.99
CA VAL A 71 10.25 -12.61 6.34
C VAL A 71 10.79 -11.54 7.28
N GLU A 72 12.05 -11.17 7.10
CA GLU A 72 12.67 -10.07 7.83
C GLU A 72 12.10 -8.73 7.36
N TYR A 73 11.68 -7.90 8.32
CA TYR A 73 11.01 -6.63 8.07
C TYR A 73 12.00 -5.46 8.16
N GLN A 74 12.25 -4.80 7.04
CA GLN A 74 13.02 -3.55 7.00
C GLN A 74 12.16 -2.35 7.42
N LYS A 75 12.72 -1.49 8.28
CA LYS A 75 12.02 -0.30 8.77
C LYS A 75 11.76 0.75 7.67
N ASP A 76 12.57 0.74 6.63
CA ASP A 76 12.46 1.68 5.50
C ASP A 76 11.39 1.26 4.49
N PHE A 77 10.85 0.04 4.61
CA PHE A 77 9.79 -0.46 3.74
C PHE A 77 8.54 0.41 3.82
N ARG A 78 7.98 0.75 2.65
CA ARG A 78 6.73 1.50 2.52
C ARG A 78 5.77 0.74 1.62
N PHE A 79 4.57 0.51 2.10
CA PHE A 79 3.51 -0.15 1.36
C PHE A 79 2.41 0.84 0.99
N TYR A 80 2.08 0.91 -0.29
CA TYR A 80 1.05 1.79 -0.83
C TYR A 80 -0.06 0.97 -1.47
N LEU A 81 -1.29 1.34 -1.19
CA LEU A 81 -2.49 0.75 -1.76
C LEU A 81 -3.26 1.83 -2.51
N THR A 82 -3.75 1.52 -3.71
CA THR A 82 -4.66 2.40 -4.44
C THR A 82 -5.89 1.65 -4.91
N THR A 83 -7.05 2.24 -4.70
CA THR A 83 -8.34 1.74 -5.18
C THR A 83 -9.05 2.81 -5.98
N LYS A 84 -9.86 2.38 -6.96
CA LYS A 84 -10.75 3.26 -7.73
C LYS A 84 -12.19 3.25 -7.19
N PHE A 85 -12.48 2.41 -6.20
CA PHE A 85 -13.80 2.33 -5.59
C PHE A 85 -14.03 3.53 -4.66
N ARG A 86 -15.21 4.16 -4.79
CA ARG A 86 -15.59 5.35 -4.00
C ARG A 86 -15.81 5.03 -2.51
N ASN A 87 -16.11 3.78 -2.15
CA ASN A 87 -16.46 3.40 -0.80
C ASN A 87 -15.98 1.98 -0.44
N PRO A 88 -14.66 1.76 -0.26
CA PRO A 88 -14.15 0.47 0.16
C PRO A 88 -14.52 0.20 1.64
N HIS A 89 -15.14 -0.95 1.91
CA HIS A 89 -15.60 -1.32 3.25
C HIS A 89 -14.48 -2.02 4.03
N TYR A 90 -13.50 -1.25 4.49
CA TYR A 90 -12.46 -1.80 5.37
C TYR A 90 -12.97 -1.93 6.80
N LEU A 91 -12.58 -3.02 7.48
CA LEU A 91 -12.90 -3.20 8.89
C LEU A 91 -12.36 -2.01 9.71
N PRO A 92 -13.11 -1.51 10.71
CA PRO A 92 -12.68 -0.38 11.54
C PRO A 92 -11.29 -0.55 12.16
N GLU A 93 -10.88 -1.78 12.45
CA GLU A 93 -9.53 -2.09 12.98
C GLU A 93 -8.39 -1.76 12.00
N VAL A 94 -8.62 -1.89 10.69
CA VAL A 94 -7.66 -1.55 9.64
C VAL A 94 -7.58 -0.02 9.47
N ALA A 95 -8.72 0.66 9.53
CA ALA A 95 -8.82 2.11 9.38
C ALA A 95 -8.13 2.89 10.53
N VAL A 96 -7.99 2.29 11.71
CA VAL A 96 -7.33 2.89 12.87
C VAL A 96 -5.80 2.69 12.86
N LYS A 97 -5.29 1.66 12.16
CA LYS A 97 -3.86 1.28 12.18
C LYS A 97 -3.08 1.63 10.92
N VAL A 98 -3.76 1.88 9.80
CA VAL A 98 -3.17 2.35 8.55
C VAL A 98 -3.52 3.82 8.34
N THR A 99 -2.55 4.63 7.90
CA THR A 99 -2.84 5.98 7.43
C THR A 99 -3.57 5.91 6.10
N LEU A 100 -4.90 5.96 6.17
CA LEU A 100 -5.76 5.94 5.00
C LEU A 100 -5.80 7.35 4.38
N LEU A 101 -5.14 7.53 3.23
CA LEU A 101 -5.18 8.78 2.48
C LEU A 101 -6.28 8.69 1.41
N ASN A 102 -7.36 9.43 1.61
CA ASN A 102 -8.44 9.58 0.62
C ASN A 102 -8.06 10.67 -0.39
N PHE A 103 -7.85 10.29 -1.66
CA PHE A 103 -7.57 11.22 -2.77
C PHE A 103 -8.82 11.55 -3.59
N MET A 104 -10.02 11.32 -3.06
CA MET A 104 -11.24 11.74 -3.74
C MET A 104 -11.24 13.26 -3.91
N ILE A 105 -11.14 13.72 -5.16
CA ILE A 105 -11.34 15.13 -5.50
C ILE A 105 -12.82 15.44 -5.18
N THR A 106 -13.04 16.34 -4.23
CA THR A 106 -14.38 16.87 -3.94
C THR A 106 -14.84 17.71 -5.13
N HIS A 107 -16.15 17.79 -5.41
CA HIS A 107 -16.68 18.56 -6.55
C HIS A 107 -16.15 20.01 -6.61
N VAL A 108 -15.93 20.62 -5.44
CA VAL A 108 -15.30 21.94 -5.29
C VAL A 108 -13.83 21.93 -5.74
N GLY A 109 -13.05 20.94 -5.32
CA GLY A 109 -11.65 20.81 -5.73
C GLY A 109 -11.44 20.51 -7.22
N LEU A 110 -12.41 19.87 -7.88
CA LEU A 110 -12.40 19.68 -9.34
C LEU A 110 -12.65 21.00 -10.07
N GLN A 111 -13.58 21.81 -9.54
CA GLN A 111 -13.95 23.10 -10.11
C GLN A 111 -12.78 24.07 -10.07
N ASP A 112 -12.05 24.14 -8.96
CA ASP A 112 -10.82 24.94 -8.83
C ASP A 112 -9.67 24.43 -9.71
N GLN A 113 -9.52 23.10 -9.87
CA GLN A 113 -8.50 22.53 -10.76
C GLN A 113 -8.80 22.83 -12.23
N LEU A 114 -10.07 22.79 -12.64
CA LEU A 114 -10.48 23.15 -13.99
C LEU A 114 -10.40 24.67 -14.21
N LEU A 115 -10.72 25.49 -13.20
CA LEU A 115 -10.58 26.94 -13.27
C LEU A 115 -9.12 27.33 -13.49
N ASN A 116 -8.18 26.71 -12.76
CA ASN A 116 -6.75 26.96 -12.94
C ASN A 116 -6.20 26.53 -14.31
N ILE A 117 -6.83 25.57 -14.99
CA ILE A 117 -6.43 25.14 -16.36
C ILE A 117 -7.00 26.09 -17.43
N VAL A 118 -8.14 26.73 -17.16
CA VAL A 118 -8.84 27.61 -18.12
C VAL A 118 -8.39 29.07 -18.01
N VAL A 119 -7.83 29.47 -16.86
CA VAL A 119 -7.32 30.82 -16.60
C VAL A 119 -5.84 30.97 -17.00
N GLU A 120 -5.21 29.91 -17.50
CA GLU A 120 -3.91 29.93 -18.20
C GLU A 120 -4.09 30.11 -19.71
#